data_AF-A0A967HYU0-F1
#
_entry.id   AF-A0A967HYU0-F1
#
_cell.length_a   1.000
_cell.length_b   1.000
_cell.length_c   1.000
_cell.angle_alpha   90.00
_cell.angle_beta   90.00
_cell.angle_gamma   90.00
#
_symmetry.space_group_name_H-M   'P 1'
#
loop_
_entity.id
_entity.type
_entity.pdbx_description
1 polymer ?
#
loop_
_entity_poly.entity_id
_entity_poly.type
_entity_poly.pdbx_seq_one_letter_code
_entity_poly.pdbx_strand_id
1 'polypeptide(L)'
;MKILGHISLIFLLALSLLTGCEATRSITSSMSGSPDENLLAQVPAEEREEVKKAEFDLQVAEEKMKLAEMKTELASLQKKYADYDEDAVKEYRKKAEVGV
;
A
#
# COMPACT_ATOMS: atom_id res chain seq x y z
N MET A 1 38.69 -14.53 22.84
CA MET A 1 37.40 -14.15 23.46
C MET A 1 36.85 -12.78 23.04
N LYS A 2 37.59 -11.91 22.31
CA LYS A 2 37.05 -10.61 21.86
C LYS A 2 36.10 -10.70 20.64
N ILE A 3 36.36 -11.64 19.73
CA ILE A 3 35.61 -11.78 18.47
C ILE A 3 34.18 -12.32 18.70
N LEU A 4 34.00 -13.26 19.63
CA LEU A 4 32.67 -13.81 19.98
C LEU A 4 31.74 -12.75 20.61
N GLY A 5 32.28 -11.80 21.36
CA GLY A 5 31.50 -10.71 21.97
C GLY A 5 30.93 -9.75 20.93
N HIS A 6 31.71 -9.43 19.88
CA HIS A 6 31.23 -8.57 18.79
C HIS A 6 30.13 -9.23 17.97
N ILE A 7 30.23 -10.54 17.74
CA ILE A 7 29.19 -11.31 17.03
C ILE A 7 27.87 -11.31 17.81
N SER A 8 27.92 -11.49 19.13
CA SER A 8 26.73 -11.43 19.99
C SER A 8 26.11 -10.02 20.02
N LEU A 9 26.91 -8.96 20.02
CA LEU A 9 26.44 -7.58 20.00
C LEU A 9 25.76 -7.22 18.68
N ILE A 10 26.33 -7.65 17.55
CA ILE A 10 25.73 -7.44 16.21
C ILE A 10 24.40 -8.19 16.09
N PHE A 11 24.33 -9.40 16.63
CA PHE A 11 23.11 -10.22 16.59
C PHE A 11 21.98 -9.60 17.42
N LEU A 12 22.29 -9.09 18.62
CA LEU A 12 21.33 -8.36 19.46
C LEU A 12 20.84 -7.05 18.81
N LEU A 13 21.73 -6.34 18.13
CA LEU A 13 21.39 -5.12 17.39
C LEU A 13 20.47 -5.42 16.19
N ALA A 14 20.66 -6.56 15.52
CA ALA A 14 19.78 -6.98 14.43
C ALA A 14 18.37 -7.33 14.95
N LEU A 15 18.28 -8.01 16.10
CA LEU A 15 17.00 -8.39 16.71
C LEU A 15 16.15 -7.18 17.14
N SER A 16 16.77 -6.10 17.62
CA SER A 16 16.04 -4.89 18.01
C SER A 16 15.48 -4.09 16.82
N LEU A 17 16.07 -4.23 15.63
CA LEU A 17 15.54 -3.63 14.41
C LEU A 17 14.29 -4.35 13.88
N LEU A 18 14.13 -5.66 14.15
CA LEU A 18 12.96 -6.42 13.70
C LEU A 18 11.69 -6.10 14.51
N THR A 19 11.80 -5.69 15.78
CA THR A 19 10.66 -5.39 16.65
C THR A 19 10.17 -3.93 16.55
N GLY A 20 10.76 -3.12 15.68
CA GLY A 20 10.51 -1.67 15.59
C GLY A 20 9.42 -1.22 14.62
N CYS A 21 8.62 -2.12 14.03
CA CYS A 21 7.73 -1.77 12.89
C CYS A 21 6.22 -1.76 13.19
N GLU A 22 5.79 -1.85 14.45
CA GLU A 22 4.35 -1.77 14.80
C GLU A 22 3.90 -0.33 15.10
N ALA A 23 4.79 0.55 15.57
CA ALA A 23 4.43 1.93 15.88
C ALA A 23 4.18 2.79 14.63
N THR A 24 4.84 2.50 13.50
CA THR A 24 4.73 3.29 12.26
C THR A 24 3.39 3.09 11.56
N ARG A 25 2.77 1.91 11.67
CA ARG A 25 1.50 1.60 11.01
C ARG A 25 0.30 2.34 11.61
N SER A 26 0.37 2.69 12.90
CA SER A 26 -0.70 3.43 13.61
C SER A 26 -0.69 4.94 13.30
N ILE A 27 0.46 5.50 12.92
CA ILE A 27 0.60 6.93 12.61
C ILE A 27 -0.02 7.25 11.24
N THR A 28 0.05 6.32 10.28
CA THR A 28 -0.45 6.54 8.92
C THR A 28 -1.97 6.54 8.81
N SER A 29 -2.71 5.96 9.76
CA SER A 29 -4.18 5.87 9.71
C SER A 29 -4.91 7.14 10.18
N SER A 30 -4.23 8.10 10.80
CA SER A 30 -4.86 9.30 11.39
C SER A 30 -4.49 10.62 10.70
N MET A 31 -3.73 10.58 9.60
CA MET A 31 -3.25 11.78 8.90
C MET A 31 -4.13 12.23 7.70
N SER A 32 -5.34 11.69 7.55
CA SER A 32 -6.27 12.10 6.47
C SER A 32 -7.14 13.31 6.82
N GLY A 33 -6.83 14.02 7.91
CA GLY A 33 -7.51 15.26 8.28
C GLY A 33 -6.85 16.46 7.63
N SER A 34 -7.65 17.29 6.93
CA SER A 34 -7.24 18.63 6.47
C SER A 34 -6.45 19.37 7.56
N PRO A 35 -5.35 20.06 7.25
CA PRO A 35 -4.61 20.81 8.25
C PRO A 35 -5.56 21.81 8.92
N ASP A 36 -5.66 21.71 10.24
CA ASP A 36 -6.35 22.69 11.07
C ASP A 36 -5.80 24.08 10.69
N GLU A 37 -6.66 25.05 10.38
CA GLU A 37 -6.22 26.41 9.98
C GLU A 37 -5.28 27.03 11.03
N ASN A 38 -5.40 26.57 12.27
CA ASN A 38 -4.54 26.93 13.40
C ASN A 38 -3.08 26.45 13.23
N LEU A 39 -2.82 25.38 12.47
CA LEU A 39 -1.47 24.90 12.12
C LEU A 39 -0.87 25.72 10.97
N LEU A 40 -1.67 26.12 9.98
CA LEU A 40 -1.20 27.01 8.90
C LEU A 40 -0.83 28.41 9.42
N ALA A 41 -1.48 28.86 10.49
CA ALA A 41 -1.14 30.12 11.17
C ALA A 41 0.28 30.12 11.78
N GLN A 42 0.84 28.94 12.08
CA GLN A 42 2.19 28.78 12.63
C GLN A 42 3.29 28.81 11.55
N VAL A 43 2.92 28.65 10.28
CA VAL A 43 3.85 28.74 9.16
C VAL A 43 4.07 30.23 8.82
N PRO A 44 5.31 30.68 8.57
CA PRO A 44 5.60 32.01 8.06
C PRO A 44 4.76 32.31 6.81
N ALA A 45 4.32 33.56 6.63
CA ALA A 45 3.37 33.92 5.58
C ALA A 45 3.88 33.58 4.17
N GLU A 46 5.20 33.65 3.99
CA GLU A 46 5.94 33.39 2.76
C GLU A 46 5.90 31.91 2.34
N GLU A 47 5.80 30.99 3.30
CA GLU A 47 5.85 29.53 3.07
C GLU A 47 4.46 28.88 3.02
N ARG A 48 3.40 29.60 3.42
CA ARG A 48 2.02 29.07 3.46
C ARG A 48 1.50 28.63 2.10
N GLU A 49 1.93 29.28 1.02
CA GLU A 49 1.56 28.90 -0.34
C GLU A 49 2.16 27.54 -0.71
N GLU A 50 3.41 27.30 -0.35
CA GLU A 50 4.10 26.04 -0.60
C GLU A 50 3.45 24.88 0.18
N VAL A 51 3.03 25.13 1.42
CA VAL A 51 2.31 24.13 2.23
C VAL A 51 0.97 23.76 1.60
N LYS A 52 0.19 24.75 1.13
CA LYS A 52 -1.08 24.48 0.43
C LYS A 52 -0.86 23.69 -0.86
N LYS A 53 0.20 24.00 -1.61
CA LYS A 53 0.58 23.26 -2.80
C LYS A 53 0.95 21.82 -2.47
N ALA A 54 1.73 21.59 -1.42
CA ALA A 54 2.11 20.26 -0.97
C ALA A 54 0.90 19.43 -0.52
N GLU A 55 -0.08 20.05 0.17
CA GLU A 55 -1.32 19.39 0.56
C GLU A 55 -2.14 18.96 -0.67
N PHE A 56 -2.29 19.85 -1.66
CA PHE A 56 -2.96 19.51 -2.91
C PHE A 56 -2.23 18.38 -3.66
N ASP A 57 -0.91 18.46 -3.75
CA ASP A 57 -0.08 17.43 -4.39
C ASP A 57 -0.23 16.07 -3.66
N LEU A 58 -0.32 16.07 -2.34
CA LEU A 58 -0.59 14.88 -1.53
C LEU A 58 -1.98 14.29 -1.83
N GLN A 59 -3.03 15.12 -1.81
CA GLN A 59 -4.40 14.68 -2.13
C GLN A 59 -4.46 14.08 -3.55
N VAL A 60 -3.81 14.70 -4.53
CA VAL A 60 -3.72 14.18 -5.90
C VAL A 60 -2.99 12.84 -5.94
N ALA A 61 -1.92 12.67 -5.17
CA ALA A 61 -1.19 11.41 -5.10
C ALA A 61 -2.04 10.28 -4.48
N GLU A 62 -2.77 10.58 -3.40
CA GLU A 62 -3.69 9.63 -2.76
C GLU A 62 -4.80 9.17 -3.71
N GLU A 63 -5.42 10.10 -4.43
CA GLU A 63 -6.47 9.76 -5.41
C GLU A 63 -5.91 8.94 -6.60
N LYS A 64 -4.68 9.24 -7.05
CA LYS A 64 -3.99 8.42 -8.07
C LYS A 64 -3.71 7.00 -7.58
N MET A 65 -3.33 6.85 -6.31
CA MET A 65 -3.12 5.54 -5.70
C MET A 65 -4.42 4.74 -5.63
N LYS A 66 -5.51 5.35 -5.15
CA LYS A 66 -6.85 4.72 -5.16
C LYS A 66 -7.28 4.31 -6.56
N LEU A 67 -7.02 5.15 -7.56
CA LEU A 67 -7.32 4.83 -8.95
C LEU A 67 -6.52 3.62 -9.46
N ALA A 68 -5.24 3.51 -9.09
CA ALA A 68 -4.39 2.38 -9.46
C ALA A 68 -4.87 1.06 -8.79
N GLU A 69 -5.29 1.12 -7.53
CA GLU A 69 -5.88 0.00 -6.81
C GLU A 69 -7.16 -0.48 -7.49
N MET A 70 -8.11 0.42 -7.77
CA MET A 70 -9.35 0.09 -8.48
C MET A 70 -9.10 -0.55 -9.86
N LYS A 71 -8.09 -0.07 -10.61
CA LYS A 71 -7.72 -0.68 -11.90
C LYS A 71 -7.17 -2.10 -11.73
N THR A 72 -6.41 -2.35 -10.66
CA THR A 72 -5.86 -3.67 -10.35
C THR A 72 -6.97 -4.64 -9.97
N GLU A 73 -7.93 -4.20 -9.16
CA GLU A 73 -9.11 -4.99 -8.82
C GLU A 73 -9.96 -5.32 -10.05
N LEU A 74 -10.18 -4.33 -10.92
CA LEU A 74 -10.91 -4.52 -12.17
C LEU A 74 -10.24 -5.58 -13.06
N ALA A 75 -8.91 -5.49 -13.25
CA ALA A 75 -8.15 -6.47 -14.03
C ALA A 75 -8.22 -7.88 -13.42
N SER A 76 -8.16 -7.99 -12.09
CA SER A 76 -8.32 -9.26 -11.37
C SER A 76 -9.70 -9.87 -11.60
N LEU A 77 -10.75 -9.05 -11.57
CA LEU A 77 -12.13 -9.51 -11.81
C LEU A 77 -12.34 -9.95 -13.27
N GLN A 78 -11.79 -9.19 -14.23
CA GLN A 78 -11.81 -9.56 -15.64
C GLN A 78 -11.11 -10.89 -15.89
N LYS A 79 -9.97 -11.14 -15.23
CA LYS A 79 -9.28 -12.43 -15.31
C LYS A 79 -10.17 -13.56 -14.79
N LYS A 80 -10.76 -13.40 -13.60
CA LYS A 80 -11.66 -14.42 -13.04
C LYS A 80 -12.84 -14.75 -13.96
N TYR A 81 -13.39 -13.73 -14.62
CA TYR A 81 -14.46 -13.93 -15.59
C TYR A 81 -14.00 -14.77 -16.78
N ALA A 82 -12.82 -14.47 -17.35
CA ALA A 82 -12.24 -15.27 -18.42
C ALA A 82 -11.93 -16.71 -18.00
N ASP A 83 -11.44 -16.91 -16.76
CA ASP A 83 -11.20 -18.25 -16.21
C ASP A 83 -12.51 -19.06 -16.13
N TYR A 84 -13.62 -18.43 -15.72
CA TYR A 84 -14.95 -19.08 -15.70
C TYR A 84 -15.45 -19.45 -17.10
N ASP A 85 -15.26 -18.59 -18.09
CA ASP A 85 -15.61 -18.89 -19.48
C ASP A 85 -14.78 -20.07 -20.02
N GLU A 86 -13.47 -20.11 -19.72
CA GLU A 86 -12.60 -21.21 -20.10
C GLU A 86 -13.05 -22.54 -19.46
N ASP A 87 -13.38 -22.52 -18.16
CA ASP A 87 -13.87 -23.70 -17.45
C ASP A 87 -15.21 -24.20 -18.00
N ALA A 88 -16.13 -23.29 -18.34
CA ALA A 88 -17.39 -23.66 -18.99
C ALA A 88 -17.13 -24.35 -20.33
N VAL A 89 -16.25 -23.81 -21.17
CA VAL A 89 -15.87 -24.40 -22.46
C VAL A 89 -15.22 -25.78 -22.28
N LYS A 90 -14.32 -25.94 -21.31
CA LYS A 90 -13.72 -27.24 -20.98
C LYS A 90 -14.78 -28.27 -20.59
N GLU A 91 -15.76 -27.89 -19.77
CA GLU A 91 -16.84 -28.78 -19.38
C GLU A 91 -17.74 -29.18 -20.55
N TYR A 92 -18.08 -28.24 -21.45
CA TYR A 92 -18.81 -28.56 -22.68
C TYR A 92 -18.04 -29.53 -23.56
N ARG A 93 -16.73 -29.29 -23.74
CA ARG A 93 -15.86 -30.17 -24.52
C ARG A 93 -15.82 -31.58 -23.93
N LYS A 94 -15.59 -31.72 -22.63
CA LYS A 94 -15.59 -33.04 -21.96
C LYS A 94 -16.91 -33.75 -22.19
N LYS A 95 -18.05 -33.08 -21.96
CA LYS A 95 -19.38 -33.68 -22.18
C LYS A 95 -19.58 -34.16 -23.62
N ALA A 96 -19.08 -33.41 -24.60
CA ALA A 96 -19.12 -33.83 -25.99
C ALA A 96 -18.22 -35.04 -26.28
N GLU A 97 -17.06 -35.14 -25.63
CA GLU A 97 -16.13 -36.27 -25.78
C GLU A 97 -16.66 -37.57 -25.16
N VAL A 98 -17.43 -37.52 -24.06
CA VAL A 98 -18.02 -38.71 -23.42
C VAL A 98 -19.43 -39.05 -23.93
N GLY A 99 -20.06 -38.14 -24.69
CA GLY A 99 -21.42 -38.30 -25.24
C GLY A 99 -21.49 -39.00 -26.59
N VAL A 100 -20.38 -39.58 -27.06
CA VAL A 100 -20.25 -40.43 -28.27
C VAL A 100 -20.02 -41.86 -27.84
#